data_AF-A0A2I0NAU0-F1
#
_entry.id   AF-A0A2I0NAU0-F1
#
_cell.length_a   1.000
_cell.length_b   1.000
_cell.length_c   1.000
_cell.angle_alpha   90.00
_cell.angle_beta   90.00
_cell.angle_gamma   90.00
#
_symmetry.space_group_name_H-M   'P 1'
#
loop_
_entity.id
_entity.type
_entity.pdbx_description
1 polymer ?
#
loop_
_entity_poly.entity_id
_entity_poly.type
_entity_poly.pdbx_seq_one_letter_code
_entity_poly.pdbx_strand_id
1 'polypeptide(L)'
;MSEHKTDETSNDLTIRYHKKSNIYYVSDCNKNVTHALIPEKYDDGEHGVGEVMQIGREAFADCKNLKFVFIPETIKTIEQSAFVRCVNLEIVHINAGLERISYNAFRRCENIKQITLPISVREIEPNAFKDSSKIAIKAYKIWTKNYIMRSYLLEA
;
A
#
# COMPACT_ATOMS: atom_id res chain seq x y z
N MET A 1 12.37 -19.00 -32.66
CA MET A 1 12.02 -19.77 -31.45
C MET A 1 12.93 -19.28 -30.34
N SER A 2 12.58 -18.15 -29.73
CA SER A 2 13.34 -17.56 -28.63
C SER A 2 12.64 -17.97 -27.34
N GLU A 3 13.37 -18.73 -26.53
CA GLU A 3 12.99 -19.18 -25.21
C GLU A 3 12.62 -17.97 -24.35
N HIS A 4 11.32 -17.82 -24.07
CA HIS A 4 10.88 -16.99 -22.96
C HIS A 4 11.37 -17.67 -21.69
N LYS A 5 12.47 -17.14 -21.13
CA LYS A 5 12.80 -17.30 -19.71
C LYS A 5 11.53 -16.98 -18.93
N THR A 6 10.92 -18.00 -18.35
CA THR A 6 10.00 -17.85 -17.23
C THR A 6 10.83 -17.30 -16.09
N ASP A 7 10.81 -15.98 -15.94
CA ASP A 7 11.34 -15.30 -14.76
C ASP A 7 10.50 -15.78 -13.57
N GLU A 8 11.13 -16.37 -12.57
CA GLU A 8 10.53 -16.69 -11.27
C GLU A 8 10.12 -15.42 -10.48
N THR A 9 10.25 -14.25 -11.11
CA THR A 9 9.75 -12.92 -10.73
C THR A 9 8.56 -12.49 -11.59
N SER A 10 7.59 -13.38 -11.84
CA SER A 10 6.26 -12.95 -12.29
C SER A 10 5.67 -12.07 -11.19
N ASN A 11 6.04 -10.79 -11.17
CA ASN A 11 5.45 -9.81 -10.28
C ASN A 11 3.97 -9.83 -10.60
N ASP A 12 3.20 -10.43 -9.71
CA ASP A 12 1.75 -10.55 -9.71
C ASP A 12 1.06 -9.15 -9.65
N LEU A 13 1.73 -8.10 -10.09
CA LEU A 13 1.39 -6.70 -9.99
C LEU A 13 1.25 -6.12 -11.40
N THR A 14 0.16 -5.41 -11.65
CA THR A 14 -0.01 -4.59 -12.85
C THR A 14 0.42 -3.17 -12.55
N ILE A 15 1.50 -2.70 -13.16
CA ILE A 15 2.03 -1.34 -13.01
C ILE A 15 1.63 -0.51 -14.23
N ARG A 16 1.23 0.75 -14.02
CA ARG A 16 0.81 1.68 -15.07
C ARG A 16 1.51 3.02 -14.94
N TYR A 17 1.69 3.68 -16.08
CA TYR A 17 2.19 5.05 -16.14
C TYR A 17 1.05 6.07 -15.99
N HIS A 18 1.25 7.09 -15.17
CA HIS A 18 0.31 8.20 -14.99
C HIS A 18 0.84 9.47 -15.66
N LYS A 19 0.39 9.73 -16.89
CA LYS A 19 0.87 10.81 -17.76
C LYS A 19 0.88 12.21 -17.13
N LYS A 20 -0.13 12.55 -16.31
CA LYS A 20 -0.23 13.89 -15.71
C LYS A 20 0.82 14.12 -14.61
N SER A 21 1.15 13.08 -13.85
CA SER A 21 2.11 13.19 -12.74
C SER A 21 3.51 12.72 -13.13
N ASN A 22 3.67 12.09 -14.29
CA ASN A 22 4.94 11.52 -14.76
C ASN A 22 5.53 10.50 -13.76
N ILE A 23 4.71 9.53 -13.33
CA ILE A 23 5.09 8.49 -12.38
C ILE A 23 4.53 7.14 -12.81
N TYR A 24 5.09 6.06 -12.29
CA TYR A 24 4.45 4.75 -12.29
C TYR A 24 3.68 4.51 -10.98
N TYR A 25 2.66 3.65 -11.05
CA TYR A 25 1.89 3.21 -9.89
C TYR A 25 1.42 1.78 -10.05
N VAL A 26 1.26 1.07 -8.92
CA VAL A 26 0.64 -0.26 -8.90
C VAL A 26 -0.87 -0.07 -9.07
N SER A 27 -1.44 -0.63 -10.13
CA SER A 27 -2.86 -0.47 -10.47
C SER A 27 -3.72 -1.70 -10.16
N ASP A 28 -3.14 -2.90 -10.09
CA ASP A 28 -3.85 -4.14 -9.75
C ASP A 28 -2.87 -5.23 -9.29
N CYS A 29 -3.39 -6.31 -8.70
CA CYS A 29 -2.70 -7.56 -8.35
C CYS A 29 -3.42 -8.79 -8.89
N ASN A 30 -2.68 -9.86 -9.16
CA ASN A 30 -3.22 -11.21 -9.18
C ASN A 30 -3.90 -11.50 -7.84
N LYS A 31 -5.18 -11.89 -7.84
CA LYS A 31 -5.94 -12.12 -6.59
C LYS A 31 -5.44 -13.30 -5.76
N ASN A 32 -4.57 -14.14 -6.33
CA ASN A 32 -3.89 -15.22 -5.62
C ASN A 32 -2.52 -14.82 -5.05
N VAL A 33 -2.07 -13.58 -5.24
CA VAL A 33 -0.79 -13.11 -4.70
C VAL A 33 -0.73 -13.35 -3.20
N THR A 34 0.39 -13.90 -2.74
CA THR A 34 0.63 -14.15 -1.31
C THR A 34 1.63 -13.17 -0.70
N HIS A 35 2.53 -12.64 -1.54
CA HIS A 35 3.57 -11.68 -1.19
C HIS A 35 3.64 -10.63 -2.29
N ALA A 36 3.55 -9.34 -1.93
CA ALA A 36 3.70 -8.25 -2.89
C ALA A 36 5.05 -7.55 -2.68
N LEU A 37 5.93 -7.68 -3.67
CA LEU A 37 7.20 -6.96 -3.76
C LEU A 37 7.04 -5.84 -4.78
N ILE A 38 6.79 -4.63 -4.29
CA ILE A 38 6.60 -3.47 -5.17
C ILE A 38 7.99 -2.96 -5.59
N PRO A 39 8.28 -2.84 -6.90
CA PRO A 39 9.58 -2.35 -7.36
C PRO A 39 9.67 -0.83 -7.19
N GLU A 40 10.87 -0.31 -6.92
CA GLU A 40 11.12 1.15 -6.83
C GLU A 40 11.06 1.83 -8.20
N LYS A 41 11.45 1.12 -9.25
CA LYS A 41 11.48 1.60 -10.63
C LYS A 41 10.79 0.62 -11.56
N TYR A 42 10.22 1.13 -12.63
CA TYR A 42 9.58 0.35 -13.67
C TYR A 42 9.87 0.96 -15.04
N ASP A 43 9.92 0.11 -16.06
CA ASP A 43 10.06 0.49 -17.46
C ASP A 43 9.02 -0.30 -18.24
N ASP A 44 8.09 0.41 -18.88
CA ASP A 44 7.07 -0.19 -19.75
C ASP A 44 7.52 -0.31 -21.21
N GLY A 45 8.73 0.14 -21.55
CA GLY A 45 9.27 0.18 -22.90
C GLY A 45 8.75 1.32 -23.77
N GLU A 46 7.84 2.16 -23.25
CA GLU A 46 7.24 3.29 -23.98
C GLU A 46 7.65 4.64 -23.35
N HIS A 47 7.63 4.74 -22.03
CA HIS A 47 7.88 5.98 -21.29
C HIS A 47 9.27 6.00 -20.61
N GLY A 48 10.05 4.93 -20.79
CA GLY A 48 11.38 4.76 -20.20
C GLY A 48 11.34 4.42 -18.72
N VAL A 49 12.51 4.39 -18.08
CA VAL A 49 12.62 4.04 -16.66
C VAL A 49 12.09 5.18 -15.78
N GLY A 50 11.13 4.89 -14.91
CA GLY A 50 10.59 5.84 -13.94
C GLY A 50 10.33 5.21 -12.57
N GLU A 51 10.11 6.05 -11.56
CA GLU A 51 9.83 5.60 -10.19
C GLU A 51 8.37 5.15 -10.04
N VAL A 52 8.17 4.07 -9.27
CA VAL A 52 6.84 3.65 -8.81
C VAL A 52 6.56 4.38 -7.50
N MET A 53 5.63 5.32 -7.54
CA MET A 53 5.42 6.27 -6.43
C MET A 53 4.09 6.10 -5.71
N GLN A 54 3.19 5.27 -6.23
CA GLN A 54 1.86 5.10 -5.65
C GLN A 54 1.38 3.65 -5.68
N ILE A 55 0.57 3.30 -4.68
CA ILE A 55 -0.31 2.14 -4.72
C ILE A 55 -1.69 2.68 -5.06
N GLY A 56 -2.15 2.33 -6.25
CA GLY A 56 -3.36 2.87 -6.87
C GLY A 56 -4.65 2.42 -6.17
N ARG A 57 -5.73 3.11 -6.54
CA ARG A 57 -7.08 2.81 -6.05
C ARG A 57 -7.40 1.33 -6.26
N GLU A 58 -7.79 0.67 -5.18
CA GLU A 58 -8.20 -0.74 -5.18
C GLU A 58 -7.17 -1.73 -5.75
N ALA A 59 -5.89 -1.33 -5.87
CA ALA A 59 -4.86 -2.15 -6.51
C ALA A 59 -4.70 -3.55 -5.87
N PHE A 60 -4.93 -3.66 -4.56
CA PHE A 60 -4.95 -4.89 -3.79
C PHE A 60 -6.31 -5.22 -3.19
N ALA A 61 -7.40 -4.61 -3.66
CA ALA A 61 -8.73 -4.92 -3.16
C ALA A 61 -9.04 -6.42 -3.30
N ASP A 62 -9.53 -7.02 -2.22
CA ASP A 62 -9.88 -8.45 -2.12
C ASP A 62 -8.73 -9.43 -2.44
N CYS A 63 -7.46 -9.00 -2.36
CA CYS A 63 -6.30 -9.91 -2.44
C CYS A 63 -6.25 -10.75 -1.12
N LYS A 64 -7.19 -11.69 -0.96
CA LYS A 64 -7.44 -12.49 0.27
C LYS A 64 -6.32 -13.46 0.61
N ASN A 65 -5.46 -13.81 -0.33
CA ASN A 65 -4.31 -14.67 -0.09
C ASN A 65 -3.04 -13.89 0.30
N LEU A 66 -3.07 -12.56 0.18
CA LEU A 66 -1.95 -11.69 0.46
C LEU A 66 -1.67 -11.67 1.96
N LYS A 67 -0.44 -12.06 2.34
CA LYS A 67 0.02 -12.11 3.73
C LYS A 67 1.04 -11.02 4.04
N PHE A 68 1.85 -10.64 3.05
CA PHE A 68 2.98 -9.73 3.23
C PHE A 68 3.05 -8.72 2.10
N VAL A 69 3.24 -7.45 2.45
CA VAL A 69 3.49 -6.37 1.49
C VAL A 69 4.74 -5.61 1.91
N PHE A 70 5.68 -5.46 0.98
CA PHE A 70 6.81 -4.56 1.11
C PHE A 70 6.57 -3.30 0.30
N ILE A 71 6.40 -2.17 0.99
CA ILE A 71 6.23 -0.86 0.37
C ILE A 71 7.63 -0.19 0.31
N PRO A 72 8.20 0.05 -0.88
CA PRO A 72 9.55 0.59 -1.02
C PRO A 72 9.60 2.12 -0.81
N GLU A 73 10.82 2.68 -0.72
CA GLU A 73 11.05 4.09 -0.34
C GLU A 73 10.46 5.12 -1.31
N THR A 74 10.25 4.74 -2.57
CA THR A 74 9.67 5.59 -3.61
C THR A 74 8.18 5.84 -3.43
N ILE A 75 7.45 4.96 -2.73
CA ILE A 75 6.00 5.10 -2.54
C ILE A 75 5.69 6.26 -1.60
N LYS A 76 4.89 7.22 -2.10
CA LYS A 76 4.43 8.40 -1.37
C LYS A 76 2.97 8.30 -0.94
N THR A 77 2.14 7.58 -1.69
CA THR A 77 0.71 7.50 -1.43
C THR A 77 0.18 6.07 -1.54
N ILE A 78 -0.67 5.71 -0.58
CA ILE A 78 -1.57 4.56 -0.65
C ILE A 78 -2.98 5.11 -0.90
N GLU A 79 -3.50 4.90 -2.10
CA GLU A 79 -4.75 5.48 -2.57
C GLU A 79 -5.99 4.80 -1.97
N GLN A 80 -7.16 5.38 -2.27
CA GLN A 80 -8.46 4.94 -1.76
C GLN A 80 -8.64 3.42 -1.92
N SER A 81 -9.00 2.76 -0.80
CA SER A 81 -9.32 1.33 -0.74
C SER A 81 -8.21 0.39 -1.27
N ALA A 82 -6.95 0.84 -1.36
CA ALA A 82 -5.86 0.08 -1.98
C ALA A 82 -5.77 -1.38 -1.52
N PHE A 83 -5.93 -1.67 -0.23
CA PHE A 83 -5.88 -3.00 0.38
C PHE A 83 -7.21 -3.43 1.02
N VAL A 84 -8.35 -2.86 0.60
CA VAL A 84 -9.64 -3.18 1.22
C VAL A 84 -9.93 -4.68 1.18
N ARG A 85 -10.37 -5.26 2.31
CA ARG A 85 -10.67 -6.69 2.47
C ARG A 85 -9.49 -7.65 2.19
N CYS A 86 -8.24 -7.22 2.38
CA CYS A 86 -7.09 -8.12 2.46
C CYS A 86 -7.10 -8.87 3.81
N VAL A 87 -8.04 -9.81 3.98
CA VAL A 87 -8.33 -10.42 5.28
C VAL A 87 -7.17 -11.22 5.88
N ASN A 88 -6.25 -11.74 5.06
CA ASN A 88 -5.08 -12.50 5.53
C ASN A 88 -3.79 -11.66 5.55
N LEU A 89 -3.86 -10.35 5.32
CA LEU A 89 -2.68 -9.48 5.36
C LEU A 89 -2.19 -9.37 6.81
N GLU A 90 -1.01 -9.90 7.08
CA GLU A 90 -0.45 -9.97 8.44
C GLU A 90 0.57 -8.87 8.71
N ILE A 91 1.45 -8.61 7.73
CA ILE A 91 2.55 -7.68 7.86
C ILE A 91 2.57 -6.70 6.69
N VAL A 92 2.57 -5.41 7.03
CA VAL A 92 2.77 -4.32 6.10
C VAL A 92 4.02 -3.56 6.52
N HIS A 93 5.08 -3.68 5.73
CA HIS A 93 6.27 -2.85 5.89
C HIS A 93 6.04 -1.54 5.15
N ILE A 94 5.83 -0.47 5.90
CA ILE A 94 5.71 0.88 5.36
C ILE A 94 7.11 1.52 5.31
N ASN A 95 7.46 2.12 4.18
CA ASN A 95 8.71 2.85 3.97
C ASN A 95 8.80 4.13 4.80
N ALA A 96 10.01 4.66 5.01
CA ALA A 96 10.22 5.90 5.75
C ALA A 96 9.72 7.16 5.00
N GLY A 97 9.46 7.05 3.70
CA GLY A 97 9.02 8.13 2.83
C GLY A 97 7.51 8.24 2.57
N LEU A 98 6.65 7.38 3.16
CA LEU A 98 5.20 7.42 2.90
C LEU A 98 4.57 8.70 3.46
N GLU A 99 3.76 9.40 2.68
CA GLU A 99 3.19 10.69 3.07
C GLU A 99 1.68 10.63 3.35
N ARG A 100 0.93 9.80 2.60
CA ARG A 100 -0.53 9.74 2.69
C ARG A 100 -1.08 8.31 2.67
N ILE A 101 -2.08 8.07 3.52
CA ILE A 101 -2.93 6.87 3.52
C ILE A 101 -4.38 7.32 3.35
N SER A 102 -4.98 7.01 2.20
CA SER A 102 -6.30 7.51 1.83
C SER A 102 -7.48 6.68 2.38
N TYR A 103 -8.69 7.18 2.12
CA TYR A 103 -9.95 6.64 2.63
C TYR A 103 -10.06 5.13 2.40
N ASN A 104 -10.41 4.38 3.46
CA ASN A 104 -10.53 2.92 3.45
C ASN A 104 -9.28 2.12 3.00
N ALA A 105 -8.09 2.72 2.90
CA ALA A 105 -6.90 2.07 2.34
C ALA A 105 -6.65 0.64 2.85
N PHE A 106 -6.81 0.39 4.14
CA PHE A 106 -6.68 -0.93 4.78
C PHE A 106 -7.97 -1.42 5.42
N ARG A 107 -9.16 -0.92 5.03
CA ARG A 107 -10.42 -1.32 5.66
C ARG A 107 -10.65 -2.84 5.56
N ARG A 108 -11.07 -3.47 6.66
CA ARG A 108 -11.31 -4.92 6.78
C ARG A 108 -10.05 -5.79 6.51
N CYS A 109 -8.88 -5.31 6.91
CA CYS A 109 -7.68 -6.13 7.00
C CYS A 109 -7.59 -6.77 8.39
N GLU A 110 -8.35 -7.84 8.58
CA GLU A 110 -8.68 -8.42 9.89
C GLU A 110 -7.54 -9.20 10.57
N ASN A 111 -6.42 -9.45 9.88
CA ASN A 111 -5.27 -10.19 10.43
C ASN A 111 -3.98 -9.38 10.53
N ILE A 112 -4.03 -8.06 10.32
CA ILE A 112 -2.82 -7.23 10.47
C ILE A 112 -2.36 -7.31 11.93
N LYS A 113 -1.15 -7.86 12.12
CA LYS A 113 -0.53 -8.02 13.45
C LYS A 113 0.24 -6.77 13.87
N GLN A 114 0.87 -6.10 12.91
CA GLN A 114 1.70 -4.93 13.17
C GLN A 114 1.75 -4.02 11.95
N ILE A 115 1.61 -2.71 12.19
CA ILE A 115 1.95 -1.66 11.24
C ILE A 115 2.73 -0.58 11.98
N THR A 116 3.85 -0.13 11.42
CA THR A 116 4.61 1.00 11.97
C THR A 116 4.52 2.15 10.98
N LEU A 117 3.89 3.25 11.41
CA LEU A 117 3.75 4.43 10.56
C LEU A 117 5.02 5.30 10.70
N PRO A 118 5.66 5.69 9.59
CA PRO A 118 6.80 6.58 9.63
C PRO A 118 6.37 7.99 10.03
N ILE A 119 7.32 8.80 10.51
CA ILE A 119 7.09 10.21 10.83
C ILE A 119 6.71 11.06 9.60
N SER A 120 7.00 10.56 8.40
CA SER A 120 6.67 11.21 7.13
C SER A 120 5.18 11.21 6.82
N VAL A 121 4.36 10.35 7.44
CA VAL A 121 2.91 10.30 7.18
C VAL A 121 2.27 11.58 7.71
N ARG A 122 1.82 12.42 6.77
CA ARG A 122 1.17 13.72 7.03
C ARG A 122 -0.34 13.60 7.07
N GLU A 123 -0.90 12.59 6.41
CA GLU A 123 -2.35 12.47 6.24
C GLU A 123 -2.79 11.01 6.31
N ILE A 124 -3.79 10.75 7.18
CA ILE A 124 -4.52 9.49 7.24
C ILE A 124 -5.99 9.84 7.15
N GLU A 125 -6.62 9.44 6.06
CA GLU A 125 -8.02 9.76 5.78
C GLU A 125 -8.99 8.85 6.56
N PRO A 126 -10.28 9.22 6.66
CA PRO A 126 -11.26 8.46 7.43
C PRO A 126 -11.36 6.99 7.04
N ASN A 127 -11.59 6.14 8.04
CA ASN A 127 -11.75 4.69 7.89
C ASN A 127 -10.57 3.94 7.26
N ALA A 128 -9.39 4.58 7.09
CA ALA A 128 -8.20 3.94 6.52
C ALA A 128 -7.91 2.56 7.15
N PHE A 129 -8.16 2.40 8.45
CA PHE A 129 -7.94 1.15 9.19
C PHE A 129 -9.22 0.58 9.83
N LYS A 130 -10.41 0.96 9.36
CA LYS A 130 -11.67 0.49 9.94
C LYS A 130 -11.81 -1.03 9.82
N ASP A 131 -12.36 -1.68 10.85
CA ASP A 131 -12.56 -3.14 10.91
C ASP A 131 -11.25 -3.94 10.71
N SER A 132 -10.10 -3.36 11.04
CA SER A 132 -8.79 -4.03 10.96
C SER A 132 -8.28 -4.31 12.37
N SER A 133 -7.80 -5.53 12.62
CA SER A 133 -7.48 -6.00 13.97
C SER A 133 -6.32 -5.25 14.61
N LYS A 134 -6.38 -5.08 15.95
CA LYS A 134 -5.25 -4.87 16.89
C LYS A 134 -4.01 -4.17 16.31
N ILE A 135 -4.22 -2.97 15.78
CA ILE A 135 -3.12 -2.20 15.22
C ILE A 135 -2.35 -1.51 16.35
N ALA A 136 -1.12 -1.98 16.62
CA ALA A 136 -0.18 -1.22 17.43
C ALA A 136 0.39 -0.06 16.60
N ILE A 137 -0.32 1.07 16.52
CA ILE A 137 0.18 2.27 15.87
C ILE A 137 1.26 2.91 16.75
N LYS A 138 2.54 2.64 16.44
CA LYS A 138 3.66 3.44 16.97
C LYS A 138 3.78 4.73 16.15
N ALA A 139 2.79 5.61 16.23
CA ALA A 139 2.94 6.96 15.69
C ALA A 139 3.93 7.71 16.59
N TYR A 140 4.99 8.26 16.01
CA TYR A 140 5.78 9.27 16.71
C TYR A 140 4.82 10.44 17.04
N LYS A 141 4.66 10.65 18.34
CA LYS A 141 3.59 11.41 19.00
C LYS A 141 3.66 12.90 18.64
N ILE A 142 3.07 13.33 17.51
CA ILE A 142 2.93 14.76 17.14
C ILE A 142 1.49 15.17 16.79
N TRP A 143 0.51 14.27 16.94
CA TRP A 143 -0.88 14.50 16.53
C TRP A 143 -1.79 15.21 17.55
N THR A 144 -1.25 15.90 18.57
CA THR A 144 -2.09 16.53 19.60
C THR A 144 -2.37 18.01 19.42
N LYS A 145 -1.98 18.65 18.31
CA LYS A 145 -2.32 20.07 18.09
C LYS A 145 -2.67 20.38 16.63
N ASN A 146 -3.84 19.91 16.18
CA ASN A 146 -4.91 20.75 15.59
C ASN A 146 -5.88 19.90 14.74
N TYR A 147 -7.14 19.93 15.17
CA TYR A 147 -8.40 19.62 14.48
C TYR A 147 -8.67 18.16 13.99
N ILE A 148 -9.65 17.53 14.66
CA ILE A 148 -10.51 16.42 14.20
C ILE A 148 -9.88 15.01 14.11
N MET A 149 -9.30 14.51 15.20
CA MET A 149 -9.09 13.06 15.40
C MET A 149 -9.68 12.64 16.76
N ARG A 150 -11.02 12.68 16.88
CA ARG A 150 -11.72 12.43 18.15
C ARG A 150 -12.41 11.07 18.29
N SER A 151 -12.06 10.03 17.52
CA SER A 151 -12.69 8.72 17.74
C SER A 151 -11.92 7.46 17.32
N TYR A 152 -10.60 7.50 17.03
CA TYR A 152 -9.88 6.30 16.59
C TYR A 152 -8.89 5.72 17.61
N LEU A 153 -9.00 6.08 18.90
CA LEU A 153 -8.14 5.51 19.95
C LEU A 153 -8.84 4.67 21.02
N LEU A 154 -10.15 4.47 20.95
CA LEU A 154 -10.90 3.45 21.71
C LEU A 154 -12.01 3.04 20.74
N GLU A 155 -12.10 1.84 20.17
CA GLU A 155 -11.95 0.51 20.74
C GLU A 155 -11.33 -0.43 19.69
N ALA A 156 -10.40 -1.28 20.14
CA ALA A 156 -9.93 -2.45 19.42
C ALA A 156 -10.52 -3.70 20.09
#